data_AF-A0A8J4XQI0-F1
#
_entry.id   AF-A0A8J4XQI0-F1
#
_cell.length_a   1.000
_cell.length_b   1.000
_cell.length_c   1.000
_cell.angle_alpha   90.00
_cell.angle_beta   90.00
_cell.angle_gamma   90.00
#
_symmetry.space_group_name_H-M   'P 1'
#
loop_
_entity.id
_entity.type
_entity.pdbx_description
1 polymer ?
#
loop_
_entity_poly.entity_id
_entity_poly.type
_entity_poly.pdbx_seq_one_letter_code
_entity_poly.pdbx_strand_id
1 'polypeptide(L)'
;MTTRKQTEIWLLGHSVPTITGAKLPSRGDVLRLFFYAHKEEKKTVQQSAAEAANEVLDFWTRARIPTIAETSVRRKINGLFDEWKILSKSKNNSGVTPAKKQKTFQESLPDLLDISHSDALTLMTIPEDKEFLLAQQEKGRRGSMAGLDKKLKESVCRRESSLSRSRQQTPKGRDGELESSSSESSSPANAANTSTSSSDAGVASPPKRLRTRGTKSVLSPDLVGALDRTGVSSRQALRIVAAMTSSLGHDPQELVLNPESIRQARAKYRSTLAKDIKETFSPLTPLTVHWDGKILLRTMALAPKTRHPCHRRRSGEAPRSPETALRNW
;
A
#
# COMPACT_ATOMS: atom_id res chain seq x y z
N MET A 1 -10.75 -39.07 -2.98
CA MET A 1 -9.31 -39.00 -3.24
C MET A 1 -9.09 -38.99 -4.75
N THR A 2 -9.09 -37.80 -5.35
CA THR A 2 -8.89 -37.61 -6.81
C THR A 2 -7.40 -37.80 -7.11
N THR A 3 -7.04 -38.71 -8.01
CA THR A 3 -5.64 -39.02 -8.32
C THR A 3 -4.98 -37.85 -9.07
N ARG A 4 -3.69 -37.57 -8.80
CA ARG A 4 -2.94 -36.41 -9.36
C ARG A 4 -3.02 -36.28 -10.89
N LYS A 5 -3.25 -37.38 -11.62
CA LYS A 5 -3.42 -37.42 -13.08
C LYS A 5 -4.75 -36.82 -13.58
N GLN A 6 -5.83 -36.87 -12.77
CA GLN A 6 -7.13 -36.32 -13.17
C GLN A 6 -7.17 -34.79 -13.14
N THR A 7 -6.28 -34.15 -12.37
CA THR A 7 -6.18 -32.69 -12.26
C THR A 7 -5.26 -32.05 -13.30
N GLU A 8 -4.63 -32.84 -14.16
CA GLU A 8 -3.75 -32.29 -15.22
C GLU A 8 -4.58 -31.60 -16.31
N ILE A 9 -4.21 -30.35 -16.58
CA ILE A 9 -4.73 -29.55 -17.67
C ILE A 9 -3.78 -29.69 -18.84
N TRP A 10 -4.32 -30.07 -19.99
CA TRP A 10 -3.56 -30.24 -21.23
C TRP A 10 -2.71 -29.00 -21.55
N LEU A 11 -1.41 -29.21 -21.82
CA LEU A 11 -0.32 -28.23 -21.99
C LEU A 11 0.11 -27.40 -20.77
N LEU A 12 -0.72 -27.31 -19.72
CA LEU A 12 -0.48 -26.41 -18.59
C LEU A 12 0.01 -27.13 -17.34
N GLY A 13 -0.27 -28.44 -17.21
CA GLY A 13 0.03 -29.19 -15.99
C GLY A 13 -1.04 -28.98 -14.92
N HIS A 14 -0.64 -28.79 -13.66
CA HIS A 14 -1.59 -28.66 -12.55
C HIS A 14 -2.12 -27.22 -12.38
N SER A 15 -3.38 -27.11 -11.93
CA SER A 15 -3.96 -25.87 -11.41
C SER A 15 -3.23 -25.43 -10.14
N VAL A 16 -3.18 -24.12 -9.90
CA VAL A 16 -2.54 -23.53 -8.73
C VAL A 16 -3.51 -22.52 -8.10
N PRO A 17 -3.74 -22.57 -6.77
CA PRO A 17 -4.68 -21.69 -6.08
C PRO A 17 -4.23 -20.24 -5.98
N THR A 18 -2.92 -19.99 -6.05
CA THR A 18 -2.35 -18.66 -5.83
C THR A 18 -1.05 -18.50 -6.61
N ILE A 19 -0.84 -17.35 -7.23
CA ILE A 19 0.40 -17.00 -7.92
C ILE A 19 1.47 -16.69 -6.86
N THR A 20 2.32 -17.69 -6.61
CA THR A 20 3.48 -17.56 -5.75
C THR A 20 4.73 -17.32 -6.58
N GLY A 21 5.54 -16.35 -6.19
CA GLY A 21 6.84 -16.12 -6.82
C GLY A 21 7.33 -14.70 -6.63
N ALA A 22 8.57 -14.48 -7.09
CA ALA A 22 9.21 -13.17 -7.08
C ALA A 22 9.36 -12.59 -8.50
N LYS A 23 8.70 -13.16 -9.50
CA LYS A 23 8.65 -12.66 -10.88
C LYS A 23 7.22 -12.28 -11.22
N LEU A 24 7.03 -11.40 -12.21
CA LEU A 24 5.68 -11.07 -12.67
C LEU A 24 4.97 -12.30 -13.27
N PRO A 25 3.63 -12.41 -13.15
CA PRO A 25 2.88 -13.59 -13.57
C PRO A 25 3.03 -13.86 -15.08
N SER A 26 3.33 -15.11 -15.44
CA SER A 26 3.30 -15.51 -16.86
C SER A 26 1.89 -15.78 -17.37
N ARG A 27 1.74 -15.82 -18.69
CA ARG A 27 0.51 -16.31 -19.34
C ARG A 27 0.10 -17.69 -18.80
N GLY A 28 1.07 -18.59 -18.60
CA GLY A 28 0.84 -19.91 -18.04
C GLY A 28 0.40 -19.90 -16.57
N ASP A 29 1.02 -19.08 -15.72
CA ASP A 29 0.66 -18.98 -14.30
C ASP A 29 -0.78 -18.48 -14.12
N VAL A 30 -1.16 -17.45 -14.88
CA VAL A 30 -2.51 -16.88 -14.83
C VAL A 30 -3.54 -17.87 -15.34
N LEU A 31 -3.21 -18.65 -16.37
CA LEU A 31 -4.13 -19.65 -16.90
C LEU A 31 -4.30 -20.84 -15.94
N ARG A 32 -3.26 -21.24 -15.21
CA ARG A 32 -3.35 -22.24 -14.13
C ARG A 32 -4.24 -21.77 -12.98
N LEU A 33 -4.11 -20.50 -12.60
CA LEU A 33 -4.96 -19.87 -11.59
C LEU A 33 -6.43 -19.83 -12.04
N PHE A 34 -6.67 -19.42 -13.29
CA PHE A 34 -8.01 -19.43 -13.88
C PHE A 34 -8.64 -20.83 -13.82
N PHE A 35 -7.89 -21.88 -14.16
CA PHE A 35 -8.41 -23.25 -14.11
C PHE A 35 -8.63 -23.76 -12.69
N TYR A 36 -7.91 -23.26 -11.70
CA TYR A 36 -8.21 -23.57 -10.30
C TYR A 36 -9.62 -23.08 -9.94
N ALA A 37 -9.90 -21.80 -10.15
CA ALA A 37 -11.22 -21.20 -9.91
C ALA A 37 -12.34 -21.89 -10.73
N HIS A 38 -12.05 -22.23 -11.99
CA HIS A 38 -13.05 -22.84 -12.85
C HIS A 38 -13.32 -24.31 -12.57
N LYS A 39 -12.29 -25.14 -12.34
CA LYS A 39 -12.43 -26.59 -12.16
C LYS A 39 -12.65 -27.01 -10.71
N GLU A 40 -11.92 -26.41 -9.78
CA GLU A 40 -11.95 -26.82 -8.37
C GLU A 40 -13.07 -26.11 -7.63
N GLU A 41 -13.22 -24.80 -7.84
CA GLU A 41 -14.25 -23.99 -7.17
C GLU A 41 -15.58 -23.93 -7.95
N LYS A 42 -15.62 -24.50 -9.17
CA LYS A 42 -16.81 -24.59 -10.05
C LYS A 42 -17.44 -23.23 -10.40
N LYS A 43 -16.63 -22.18 -10.43
CA LYS A 43 -17.08 -20.83 -10.80
C LYS A 43 -17.33 -20.73 -12.30
N THR A 44 -18.16 -19.77 -12.70
CA THR A 44 -18.38 -19.47 -14.12
C THR A 44 -17.09 -18.95 -14.77
N VAL A 45 -16.97 -19.04 -16.10
CA VAL A 45 -15.80 -18.52 -16.84
C VAL A 45 -15.58 -17.03 -16.54
N GLN A 46 -16.66 -16.24 -16.48
CA GLN A 46 -16.60 -14.80 -16.16
C GLN A 46 -16.07 -14.55 -14.75
N GLN A 47 -16.59 -15.27 -13.76
CA GLN A 47 -16.14 -15.14 -12.36
C GLN A 47 -14.70 -15.60 -12.18
N SER A 48 -14.32 -16.72 -12.79
CA SER A 48 -12.96 -17.26 -12.74
C SER A 48 -11.95 -16.28 -13.36
N ALA A 49 -12.33 -15.60 -14.45
CA ALA A 49 -11.49 -14.58 -15.07
C ALA A 49 -11.40 -13.31 -14.21
N ALA A 50 -12.48 -12.93 -13.52
CA ALA A 50 -12.47 -11.78 -12.60
C ALA A 50 -11.57 -12.03 -11.39
N GLU A 51 -11.64 -13.22 -10.80
CA GLU A 51 -10.79 -13.62 -9.67
C GLU A 51 -9.31 -13.68 -10.05
N ALA A 52 -9.00 -14.32 -11.19
CA ALA A 52 -7.65 -14.33 -11.73
C ALA A 52 -7.15 -12.90 -12.04
N ALA A 53 -8.02 -12.02 -12.56
CA ALA A 53 -7.65 -10.63 -12.82
C ALA A 53 -7.31 -9.87 -11.53
N ASN A 54 -8.12 -10.04 -10.47
CA ASN A 54 -7.88 -9.39 -9.19
C ASN A 54 -6.55 -9.83 -8.57
N GLU A 55 -6.25 -11.12 -8.60
CA GLU A 55 -4.99 -11.62 -8.04
C GLU A 55 -3.77 -11.15 -8.83
N VAL A 56 -3.88 -11.09 -10.16
CA VAL A 56 -2.84 -10.53 -11.02
C VAL A 56 -2.66 -9.03 -10.73
N LEU A 57 -3.75 -8.26 -10.61
CA LEU A 57 -3.68 -6.84 -10.25
C LEU A 57 -3.00 -6.65 -8.89
N ASP A 58 -3.37 -7.44 -7.88
CA ASP A 58 -2.74 -7.43 -6.57
C ASP A 58 -1.26 -7.78 -6.62
N PHE A 59 -0.85 -8.64 -7.55
CA PHE A 59 0.57 -8.93 -7.77
C PHE A 59 1.32 -7.74 -8.36
N TRP A 60 0.73 -7.04 -9.33
CA TRP A 60 1.34 -5.89 -9.97
C TRP A 60 1.34 -4.62 -9.09
N THR A 61 0.31 -4.43 -8.25
CA THR A 61 0.30 -3.35 -7.26
C THR A 61 1.39 -3.52 -6.21
N ARG A 62 1.70 -4.77 -5.81
CA ARG A 62 2.85 -5.09 -4.97
C ARG A 62 4.18 -4.69 -5.61
N ALA A 63 4.28 -4.78 -6.94
CA ALA A 63 5.43 -4.33 -7.74
C ALA A 63 5.44 -2.81 -7.98
N ARG A 64 4.41 -2.07 -7.57
CA ARG A 64 4.23 -0.61 -7.77
C ARG A 64 4.25 -0.17 -9.23
N ILE A 65 3.89 -1.07 -10.14
CA ILE A 65 3.83 -0.78 -11.57
C ILE A 65 2.40 -0.30 -11.89
N PRO A 66 2.23 0.84 -12.57
CA PRO A 66 0.92 1.28 -13.05
C PRO A 66 0.30 0.24 -13.99
N THR A 67 -0.92 -0.21 -13.69
CA THR A 67 -1.64 -1.22 -14.48
C THR A 67 -2.80 -0.63 -15.27
N ILE A 68 -3.25 -1.38 -16.28
CA ILE A 68 -4.52 -1.13 -16.97
C ILE A 68 -5.73 -1.46 -16.08
N ALA A 69 -6.92 -1.05 -16.52
CA ALA A 69 -8.18 -1.38 -15.85
C ALA A 69 -8.47 -2.89 -15.83
N GLU A 70 -9.12 -3.37 -14.77
CA GLU A 70 -9.50 -4.78 -14.55
C GLU A 70 -10.27 -5.38 -15.74
N THR A 71 -11.15 -4.61 -16.36
CA THR A 71 -11.93 -5.06 -17.53
C THR A 71 -11.04 -5.45 -18.71
N SER A 72 -9.93 -4.73 -18.92
CA SER A 72 -8.95 -5.02 -19.96
C SER A 72 -8.08 -6.23 -19.59
N VAL A 73 -7.73 -6.39 -18.31
CA VAL A 73 -7.03 -7.60 -17.81
C VAL A 73 -7.90 -8.83 -18.03
N ARG A 74 -9.18 -8.77 -17.64
CA ARG A 74 -10.15 -9.85 -17.87
C ARG A 74 -10.27 -10.20 -19.35
N ARG A 75 -10.28 -9.21 -20.25
CA ARG A 75 -10.30 -9.44 -21.70
C ARG A 75 -9.06 -10.21 -22.16
N LYS A 76 -7.85 -9.86 -21.65
CA LYS A 76 -6.62 -10.59 -21.94
C LYS A 76 -6.70 -12.05 -21.47
N ILE A 77 -7.16 -12.29 -20.24
CA ILE A 77 -7.31 -13.64 -19.69
C ILE A 77 -8.32 -14.48 -20.50
N ASN A 78 -9.47 -13.90 -20.85
CA ASN A 78 -10.46 -14.58 -21.69
C ASN A 78 -9.89 -14.92 -23.07
N GLY A 79 -9.12 -14.01 -23.69
CA GLY A 79 -8.44 -14.29 -24.95
C GLY A 79 -7.48 -15.49 -24.86
N LEU A 80 -6.70 -15.59 -23.78
CA LEU A 80 -5.84 -16.76 -23.54
C LEU A 80 -6.63 -18.05 -23.36
N PHE A 81 -7.74 -17.98 -22.64
CA PHE A 81 -8.61 -19.12 -22.45
C PHE A 81 -9.25 -19.58 -23.77
N ASP A 82 -9.69 -18.64 -24.60
CA ASP A 82 -10.28 -18.94 -25.91
C ASP A 82 -9.25 -19.55 -26.87
N GLU A 83 -8.02 -19.03 -26.91
CA GLU A 83 -6.89 -19.62 -27.64
C GLU A 83 -6.66 -21.08 -27.22
N TRP A 84 -6.55 -21.31 -25.91
CA TRP A 84 -6.38 -22.66 -25.35
C TRP A 84 -7.57 -23.57 -25.68
N LYS A 85 -8.80 -23.06 -25.60
CA LYS A 85 -10.04 -23.81 -25.87
C LYS A 85 -10.11 -24.25 -27.33
N ILE A 86 -9.72 -23.40 -28.26
CA ILE A 86 -9.63 -23.74 -29.69
C ILE A 86 -8.58 -24.84 -29.90
N LEU A 87 -7.40 -24.70 -29.30
CA LEU A 87 -6.32 -25.69 -29.41
C LEU A 87 -6.70 -27.05 -28.80
N SER A 88 -7.43 -27.04 -27.69
CA SER A 88 -7.89 -28.24 -27.00
C SER A 88 -8.83 -29.08 -27.87
N LYS A 89 -9.63 -28.46 -28.74
CA LYS A 89 -10.48 -29.17 -29.71
C LYS A 89 -9.66 -29.94 -30.76
N SER A 90 -8.48 -29.44 -31.11
CA SER A 90 -7.57 -30.06 -32.06
C SER A 90 -6.53 -30.99 -31.43
N LYS A 91 -6.66 -31.37 -30.15
CA LYS A 91 -5.66 -32.17 -29.41
C LYS A 91 -5.31 -33.53 -30.06
N ASN A 92 -6.25 -34.12 -30.80
CA ASN A 92 -6.08 -35.41 -31.47
C ASN A 92 -5.70 -35.26 -32.95
N ASN A 93 -5.64 -34.02 -33.47
CA ASN A 93 -5.37 -33.77 -34.88
C ASN A 93 -3.85 -33.57 -35.07
N SER A 94 -3.20 -34.56 -35.68
CA SER A 94 -1.75 -34.59 -35.92
C SER A 94 -1.31 -33.76 -37.14
N GLY A 95 -2.19 -32.94 -37.71
CA GLY A 95 -1.85 -32.05 -38.81
C GLY A 95 -0.70 -31.08 -38.49
N VAL A 96 0.10 -30.75 -39.51
CA VAL A 96 1.26 -29.83 -39.39
C VAL A 96 0.85 -28.46 -38.83
N THR A 97 -0.31 -27.94 -39.26
CA THR A 97 -0.78 -26.61 -38.85
C THR A 97 -1.22 -26.57 -37.37
N PRO A 98 -2.07 -27.49 -36.87
CA PRO A 98 -2.34 -27.62 -35.42
C PRO A 98 -1.08 -27.79 -34.57
N ALA A 99 -0.15 -28.64 -35.00
CA ALA A 99 1.09 -28.88 -34.26
C ALA A 99 1.96 -27.61 -34.12
N LYS A 100 2.06 -26.81 -35.19
CA LYS A 100 2.73 -25.49 -35.14
C LYS A 100 2.05 -24.56 -34.14
N LYS A 101 0.71 -24.46 -34.17
CA LYS A 101 -0.04 -23.60 -33.23
C LYS A 101 0.11 -24.04 -31.77
N GLN A 102 0.14 -25.36 -31.53
CA GLN A 102 0.39 -25.92 -30.21
C GLN A 102 1.79 -25.55 -29.71
N LYS A 103 2.82 -25.68 -30.56
CA LYS A 103 4.19 -25.29 -30.21
C LYS A 103 4.31 -23.79 -29.93
N THR A 104 3.76 -22.93 -30.79
CA THR A 104 3.78 -21.48 -30.56
C THR A 104 3.05 -21.09 -29.28
N PHE A 105 1.93 -21.77 -28.96
CA PHE A 105 1.23 -21.54 -27.70
C PHE A 105 2.10 -21.96 -26.51
N GLN A 106 2.72 -23.15 -26.56
CA GLN A 106 3.58 -23.67 -25.51
C GLN A 106 4.82 -22.78 -25.28
N GLU A 107 5.39 -22.23 -26.34
CA GLU A 107 6.50 -21.26 -26.28
C GLU A 107 6.07 -19.92 -25.68
N SER A 108 4.80 -19.51 -25.85
CA SER A 108 4.26 -18.27 -25.27
C SER A 108 3.84 -18.40 -23.80
N LEU A 109 3.61 -19.62 -23.29
CA LEU A 109 3.22 -19.84 -21.89
C LEU A 109 4.19 -19.24 -20.87
N PRO A 110 5.52 -19.38 -21.01
CA PRO A 110 6.47 -18.76 -20.09
C PRO A 110 6.61 -17.25 -20.29
N ASP A 111 5.98 -16.63 -21.28
CA ASP A 111 6.07 -15.18 -21.48
C ASP A 111 5.23 -14.40 -20.47
N LEU A 112 5.62 -13.15 -20.24
CA LEU A 112 4.94 -12.23 -19.34
C LEU A 112 3.49 -11.96 -19.79
N LEU A 113 2.54 -12.01 -18.85
CA LEU A 113 1.24 -11.40 -19.08
C LEU A 113 1.35 -9.90 -18.83
N ASP A 114 1.74 -9.13 -19.84
CA ASP A 114 1.92 -7.69 -19.69
C ASP A 114 0.58 -7.00 -19.47
N ILE A 115 0.38 -6.42 -18.28
CA ILE A 115 -0.78 -5.60 -17.91
C ILE A 115 -0.38 -4.17 -17.51
N SER A 116 0.85 -3.77 -17.83
CA SER A 116 1.32 -2.40 -17.62
C SER A 116 0.45 -1.40 -18.37
N HIS A 117 0.29 -0.22 -17.78
CA HIS A 117 -0.30 0.93 -18.46
C HIS A 117 0.57 1.31 -19.67
N SER A 118 -0.02 1.86 -20.74
CA SER A 118 0.73 2.32 -21.93
C SER A 118 1.87 3.26 -21.54
N ASP A 119 1.55 4.18 -20.63
CA ASP A 119 2.47 5.19 -20.10
C ASP A 119 3.16 4.74 -18.80
N ALA A 120 3.24 3.43 -18.52
CA ALA A 120 3.82 2.94 -17.26
C ALA A 120 5.26 3.47 -17.06
N LEU A 121 6.09 3.47 -18.10
CA LEU A 121 7.48 3.95 -18.03
C LEU A 121 7.59 5.45 -17.71
N THR A 122 6.61 6.26 -18.08
CA THR A 122 6.62 7.71 -17.79
C THR A 122 6.05 8.00 -16.40
N LEU A 123 5.01 7.26 -16.00
CA LEU A 123 4.38 7.36 -14.68
C LEU A 123 5.30 6.87 -13.55
N MET A 124 6.17 5.90 -13.82
CA MET A 124 7.13 5.39 -12.85
C MET A 124 8.24 6.43 -12.62
N THR A 125 8.44 6.82 -11.36
CA THR A 125 9.49 7.79 -10.99
C THR A 125 10.86 7.12 -10.86
N ILE A 126 10.89 5.82 -10.59
CA ILE A 126 12.10 5.10 -10.15
C ILE A 126 12.71 4.37 -11.35
N PRO A 127 13.99 4.62 -11.69
CA PRO A 127 14.62 3.99 -12.84
C PRO A 127 14.77 2.47 -12.65
N GLU A 128 15.03 1.99 -11.43
CA GLU A 128 15.17 0.56 -11.13
C GLU A 128 13.90 -0.22 -11.44
N ASP A 129 12.73 0.34 -11.12
CA ASP A 129 11.44 -0.30 -11.40
C ASP A 129 11.16 -0.34 -12.92
N LYS A 130 11.64 0.67 -13.68
CA LYS A 130 11.53 0.68 -15.16
C LYS A 130 12.39 -0.40 -15.78
N GLU A 131 13.65 -0.51 -15.34
CA GLU A 131 14.56 -1.56 -15.77
C GLU A 131 14.02 -2.94 -15.42
N PHE A 132 13.41 -3.09 -14.24
CA PHE A 132 12.74 -4.33 -13.84
C PHE A 132 11.61 -4.70 -14.80
N LEU A 133 10.72 -3.76 -15.16
CA LEU A 133 9.63 -4.02 -16.11
C LEU A 133 10.17 -4.45 -17.49
N LEU A 134 11.19 -3.75 -18.00
CA LEU A 134 11.83 -4.09 -19.28
C LEU A 134 12.47 -5.49 -19.23
N ALA A 135 13.20 -5.81 -18.17
CA ALA A 135 13.83 -7.12 -18.00
C ALA A 135 12.81 -8.27 -17.88
N GLN A 136 11.60 -7.99 -17.37
CA GLN A 136 10.50 -8.95 -17.33
C GLN A 136 9.80 -9.10 -18.69
N GLN A 137 9.81 -8.09 -19.56
CA GLN A 137 9.24 -8.17 -20.91
C GLN A 137 10.13 -8.98 -21.88
N GLU A 138 11.45 -9.06 -21.61
CA GLU A 138 12.39 -9.87 -22.39
C GLU A 138 12.09 -11.38 -22.32
N LYS A 139 12.39 -12.10 -23.43
CA LYS A 139 12.30 -13.57 -23.46
C LYS A 139 13.20 -14.16 -22.37
N GLY A 140 12.62 -15.01 -21.52
CA GLY A 140 13.31 -15.60 -20.37
C GLY A 140 13.04 -14.89 -19.04
N ARG A 141 12.37 -13.72 -19.04
CA ARG A 141 11.94 -12.96 -17.85
C ARG A 141 13.06 -12.80 -16.83
N ARG A 142 14.06 -11.98 -17.18
CA ARG A 142 15.23 -11.71 -16.34
C ARG A 142 14.85 -10.77 -15.20
N GLY A 143 15.44 -10.98 -14.03
CA GLY A 143 15.16 -10.17 -12.83
C GLY A 143 14.09 -10.78 -11.93
N SER A 144 14.06 -10.30 -10.69
CA SER A 144 13.14 -10.74 -9.65
C SER A 144 12.89 -9.59 -8.66
N MET A 145 11.67 -9.47 -8.16
CA MET A 145 11.22 -8.49 -7.16
C MET A 145 11.90 -8.62 -5.78
N ALA A 146 12.91 -9.49 -5.63
CA ALA A 146 13.64 -9.69 -4.38
C ALA A 146 14.66 -8.56 -4.13
N GLY A 147 14.15 -7.35 -3.89
CA GLY A 147 14.91 -6.18 -3.43
C GLY A 147 14.04 -5.38 -2.47
N LEU A 148 14.24 -5.56 -1.16
CA LEU A 148 13.50 -4.80 -0.15
C LEU A 148 14.03 -3.36 -0.07
N ASP A 149 13.54 -2.46 -0.92
CA ASP A 149 13.78 -1.03 -0.75
C ASP A 149 12.96 -0.43 0.39
N LYS A 150 13.51 -0.52 1.60
CA LYS A 150 12.94 0.06 2.84
C LYS A 150 12.67 1.56 2.72
N LYS A 151 13.55 2.32 2.05
CA LYS A 151 13.44 3.79 1.95
C LYS A 151 12.23 4.25 1.14
N LEU A 152 11.84 3.49 0.12
CA LEU A 152 10.76 3.87 -0.79
C LEU A 152 9.37 3.51 -0.25
N LYS A 153 9.27 2.48 0.60
CA LYS A 153 8.01 2.16 1.29
C LYS A 153 7.55 3.31 2.20
N GLU A 154 8.49 3.98 2.85
CA GLU A 154 8.19 5.12 3.73
C GLU A 154 7.72 6.36 2.96
N SER A 155 8.28 6.64 1.77
CA SER A 155 7.89 7.81 0.97
C SER A 155 6.51 7.66 0.30
N VAL A 156 6.17 6.47 -0.20
CA VAL A 156 4.85 6.19 -0.80
C VAL A 156 3.76 6.18 0.27
N CYS A 157 3.99 5.51 1.41
CA CYS A 157 3.05 5.52 2.53
C CYS A 157 2.76 6.95 3.03
N ARG A 158 3.78 7.82 3.07
CA ARG A 158 3.61 9.24 3.42
C ARG A 158 2.79 10.01 2.38
N ARG A 159 2.98 9.74 1.08
CA ARG A 159 2.23 10.39 -0.01
C ARG A 159 0.77 9.95 -0.06
N GLU A 160 0.48 8.66 0.10
CA GLU A 160 -0.88 8.12 0.18
C GLU A 160 -1.64 8.63 1.42
N SER A 161 -0.95 8.76 2.55
CA SER A 161 -1.50 9.36 3.78
C SER A 161 -1.85 10.83 3.59
N SER A 162 -1.05 11.58 2.82
CA SER A 162 -1.34 13.00 2.50
C SER A 162 -2.49 13.14 1.50
N LEU A 163 -2.55 12.29 0.47
CA LEU A 163 -3.63 12.29 -0.52
C LEU A 163 -4.98 11.88 0.08
N SER A 164 -5.00 10.89 0.97
CA SER A 164 -6.22 10.50 1.70
C SER A 164 -6.72 11.58 2.65
N ARG A 165 -5.82 12.33 3.30
CA ARG A 165 -6.18 13.54 4.08
C ARG A 165 -6.75 14.66 3.22
N SER A 166 -6.16 14.90 2.05
CA SER A 166 -6.63 15.92 1.10
C SER A 166 -8.01 15.56 0.52
N ARG A 167 -8.27 14.28 0.24
CA ARG A 167 -9.54 13.79 -0.30
C ARG A 167 -10.72 13.84 0.70
N GLN A 168 -10.44 13.91 1.99
CA GLN A 168 -11.45 14.12 3.05
C GLN A 168 -11.75 15.61 3.31
N GLN A 169 -11.02 16.53 2.67
CA GLN A 169 -11.15 17.98 2.83
C GLN A 169 -11.64 18.67 1.55
N THR A 170 -12.71 18.19 0.93
CA THR A 170 -13.44 18.96 -0.09
C THR A 170 -14.84 19.32 0.40
N PRO A 171 -15.07 20.55 0.89
CA PRO A 171 -16.41 21.11 0.96
C PRO A 171 -16.81 21.66 -0.41
N LYS A 172 -18.04 21.36 -0.82
CA LYS A 172 -18.75 22.03 -1.92
C LYS A 172 -18.84 23.54 -1.64
N GLY A 173 -18.42 24.36 -2.59
CA GLY A 173 -19.09 25.64 -2.89
C GLY A 173 -18.27 26.94 -2.79
N ARG A 174 -18.10 27.55 -3.97
CA ARG A 174 -18.15 28.99 -4.34
C ARG A 174 -17.02 29.98 -3.98
N ASP A 175 -16.44 30.47 -5.07
CA ASP A 175 -16.15 31.86 -5.50
C ASP A 175 -15.33 32.81 -4.62
N GLY A 176 -14.21 33.30 -5.17
CA GLY A 176 -13.42 34.41 -4.62
C GLY A 176 -12.04 34.56 -5.28
N GLU A 177 -11.88 35.67 -5.99
CA GLU A 177 -10.78 36.12 -6.84
C GLU A 177 -9.51 36.58 -6.07
N LEU A 178 -8.40 36.75 -6.81
CA LEU A 178 -7.15 37.52 -6.56
C LEU A 178 -5.85 36.77 -6.15
N GLU A 179 -5.02 36.57 -7.19
CA GLU A 179 -3.64 37.06 -7.40
C GLU A 179 -2.46 36.69 -6.47
N SER A 180 -1.47 36.06 -7.14
CA SER A 180 0.00 36.22 -7.08
C SER A 180 0.76 36.28 -5.75
N SER A 181 1.69 35.34 -5.55
CA SER A 181 3.13 35.65 -5.70
C SER A 181 4.00 34.39 -5.78
N SER A 182 4.99 34.50 -6.65
CA SER A 182 6.11 33.62 -6.95
C SER A 182 7.10 33.47 -5.78
N SER A 183 7.81 32.33 -5.76
CA SER A 183 9.19 32.24 -5.25
C SER A 183 9.86 30.98 -5.78
N GLU A 184 10.84 31.20 -6.64
CA GLU A 184 11.76 30.23 -7.21
C GLU A 184 12.94 29.94 -6.28
N SER A 185 13.79 28.99 -6.72
CA SER A 185 15.23 28.86 -6.40
C SER A 185 15.55 28.02 -5.14
N SER A 186 16.54 27.13 -5.11
CA SER A 186 17.46 26.56 -6.10
C SER A 186 18.21 25.40 -5.44
N SER A 187 18.62 24.43 -6.24
CA SER A 187 19.68 23.46 -5.89
C SER A 187 21.05 24.13 -5.98
N PRO A 188 22.05 23.68 -5.20
CA PRO A 188 23.44 23.81 -5.62
C PRO A 188 24.01 22.45 -6.00
N ALA A 189 24.43 22.35 -7.26
CA ALA A 189 25.54 21.51 -7.66
C ALA A 189 26.84 22.17 -7.16
N ASN A 190 27.83 21.38 -6.76
CA ASN A 190 29.21 21.84 -6.81
C ASN A 190 30.13 20.69 -7.21
N ALA A 191 30.80 20.93 -8.33
CA ALA A 191 31.86 20.11 -8.89
C ALA A 191 33.21 20.50 -8.28
N ALA A 192 34.06 19.47 -8.19
CA ALA A 192 35.51 19.45 -8.34
C ALA A 192 36.31 20.76 -8.22
N ASN A 193 37.30 20.77 -7.31
CA ASN A 193 38.73 20.67 -7.65
C ASN A 193 39.60 20.96 -6.41
N THR A 194 40.65 20.16 -6.21
CA THR A 194 42.04 20.65 -6.04
C THR A 194 42.96 19.44 -6.00
N SER A 195 43.76 19.31 -7.04
CA SER A 195 44.91 18.43 -7.11
C SER A 195 46.06 19.10 -6.34
N THR A 196 46.72 18.38 -5.43
CA THR A 196 48.10 18.71 -5.03
C THR A 196 48.84 17.41 -4.76
N SER A 197 50.04 17.36 -5.32
CA SER A 197 50.92 16.21 -5.49
C SER A 197 51.77 15.86 -4.26
N SER A 198 52.22 14.60 -4.30
CA SER A 198 53.54 14.06 -3.90
C SER A 198 53.88 13.66 -2.45
N SER A 199 54.54 12.49 -2.41
CA SER A 199 55.50 11.92 -1.44
C SER A 199 55.01 11.23 -0.16
N ASP A 200 54.98 9.89 -0.25
CA ASP A 200 55.67 8.91 0.60
C ASP A 200 56.05 9.28 2.05
N ALA A 201 55.39 8.63 3.01
CA ALA A 201 55.99 8.06 4.23
C ALA A 201 54.91 7.29 5.01
N GLY A 202 55.19 6.01 5.31
CA GLY A 202 54.31 5.15 6.09
C GLY A 202 54.06 5.69 7.49
N VAL A 203 52.79 5.93 7.83
CA VAL A 203 52.33 6.11 9.21
C VAL A 203 51.13 5.18 9.44
N ALA A 204 51.30 4.32 10.45
CA ALA A 204 50.37 3.28 10.83
C ALA A 204 48.94 3.79 11.02
N SER A 205 47.97 3.15 10.36
CA SER A 205 46.55 3.33 10.67
C SER A 205 46.28 3.02 12.14
N PRO A 206 45.54 3.86 12.88
CA PRO A 206 45.12 3.49 14.23
C PRO A 206 44.15 2.30 14.13
N PRO A 207 44.19 1.35 15.09
CA PRO A 207 43.34 0.18 15.06
C PRO A 207 41.87 0.60 15.03
N LYS A 208 41.10 0.03 14.10
CA LYS A 208 39.64 0.17 14.05
C LYS A 208 39.08 -0.31 15.38
N ARG A 209 38.74 0.61 16.29
CA ARG A 209 38.12 0.28 17.57
C ARG A 209 36.83 -0.47 17.26
N LEU A 210 36.75 -1.73 17.71
CA LEU A 210 35.48 -2.44 17.79
C LEU A 210 34.52 -1.55 18.59
N ARG A 211 33.38 -1.18 18.01
CA ARG A 211 32.39 -0.36 18.71
C ARG A 211 31.78 -1.21 19.82
N THR A 212 32.38 -1.17 21.00
CA THR A 212 31.80 -1.75 22.21
C THR A 212 30.46 -1.05 22.44
N ARG A 213 29.37 -1.81 22.40
CA ARG A 213 28.05 -1.26 22.62
C ARG A 213 27.94 -0.81 24.07
N GLY A 214 27.47 0.41 24.29
CA GLY A 214 27.18 0.92 25.62
C GLY A 214 26.29 -0.03 26.42
N THR A 215 26.59 -0.19 27.70
CA THR A 215 25.93 -1.14 28.61
C THR A 215 25.00 -0.47 29.62
N LYS A 216 25.15 0.86 29.82
CA LYS A 216 24.39 1.62 30.83
C LYS A 216 23.03 2.05 30.28
N SER A 217 21.95 1.71 31.00
CA SER A 217 20.58 2.13 30.66
C SER A 217 20.25 3.47 31.30
N VAL A 218 19.89 4.47 30.48
CA VAL A 218 19.43 5.81 30.94
C VAL A 218 17.91 5.94 30.91
N LEU A 219 17.21 4.94 30.37
CA LEU A 219 15.77 4.98 30.14
C LEU A 219 15.00 4.61 31.42
N SER A 220 14.89 5.58 32.33
CA SER A 220 14.02 5.52 33.52
C SER A 220 12.54 5.67 33.15
N PRO A 221 11.59 5.03 33.85
CA PRO A 221 10.15 5.21 33.63
C PRO A 221 9.71 6.68 33.67
N ASP A 222 10.32 7.52 34.53
CA ASP A 222 9.98 8.95 34.62
C ASP A 222 10.39 9.72 33.37
N LEU A 223 11.61 9.46 32.88
CA LEU A 223 12.11 10.03 31.63
C LEU A 223 11.24 9.60 30.45
N VAL A 224 10.88 8.32 30.39
CA VAL A 224 10.02 7.77 29.33
C VAL A 224 8.62 8.38 29.37
N GLY A 225 8.04 8.54 30.57
CA GLY A 225 6.75 9.19 30.76
C GLY A 225 6.76 10.67 30.36
N ALA A 226 7.82 11.41 30.71
CA ALA A 226 8.01 12.80 30.27
C ALA A 226 8.09 12.92 28.74
N LEU A 227 8.81 12.00 28.09
CA LEU A 227 8.92 11.95 26.63
C LEU A 227 7.60 11.61 25.93
N ASP A 228 6.72 10.81 26.56
CA ASP A 228 5.41 10.48 26.00
C ASP A 228 4.40 11.62 26.17
N ARG A 229 4.41 12.33 27.30
CA ARG A 229 3.57 13.52 27.51
C ARG A 229 3.90 14.65 26.54
N THR A 230 5.17 14.83 26.21
CA THR A 230 5.64 15.85 25.27
C THR A 230 5.44 15.48 23.79
N GLY A 231 4.97 14.27 23.48
CA GLY A 231 4.68 13.85 22.11
C GLY A 231 5.90 13.76 21.19
N VAL A 232 7.13 13.77 21.73
CA VAL A 232 8.35 13.76 20.92
C VAL A 232 8.57 12.39 20.26
N SER A 233 8.99 12.38 18.98
CA SER A 233 9.29 11.13 18.27
C SER A 233 10.52 10.42 18.87
N SER A 234 10.64 9.09 18.71
CA SER A 234 11.78 8.33 19.25
C SER A 234 13.14 8.85 18.75
N ARG A 235 13.19 9.40 17.53
CA ARG A 235 14.41 10.02 16.96
C ARG A 235 14.72 11.38 17.58
N GLN A 236 13.70 12.20 17.86
CA GLN A 236 13.89 13.47 18.58
C GLN A 236 14.30 13.21 20.03
N ALA A 237 13.65 12.25 20.69
CA ALA A 237 14.02 11.82 22.04
C ALA A 237 15.48 11.37 22.13
N LEU A 238 15.96 10.61 21.14
CA LEU A 238 17.38 10.26 21.08
C LEU A 238 18.29 11.49 21.08
N ARG A 239 17.99 12.49 20.23
CA ARG A 239 18.79 13.72 20.14
C ARG A 239 18.79 14.49 21.45
N ILE A 240 17.62 14.61 22.09
CA ILE A 240 17.46 15.31 23.37
C ILE A 240 18.27 14.61 24.45
N VAL A 241 18.12 13.28 24.57
CA VAL A 241 18.84 12.50 25.59
C VAL A 241 20.34 12.53 25.32
N ALA A 242 20.78 12.38 24.06
CA ALA A 242 22.19 12.44 23.71
C ALA A 242 22.81 13.81 24.00
N ALA A 243 22.11 14.91 23.69
CA ALA A 243 22.58 16.25 24.02
C ALA A 243 22.66 16.46 25.54
N MET A 244 21.63 16.04 26.28
CA MET A 244 21.59 16.12 27.74
C MET A 244 22.73 15.33 28.38
N THR A 245 23.00 14.11 27.92
CA THR A 245 24.09 13.28 28.46
C THR A 245 25.45 13.91 28.19
N SER A 246 25.64 14.50 27.00
CA SER A 246 26.86 15.23 26.67
C SER A 246 27.05 16.46 27.56
N SER A 247 25.97 17.22 27.83
CA SER A 247 26.01 18.38 28.73
C SER A 247 26.30 18.00 30.19
N LEU A 248 25.89 16.81 30.61
CA LEU A 248 26.15 16.26 31.95
C LEU A 248 27.54 15.60 32.07
N GLY A 249 28.35 15.59 31.00
CA GLY A 249 29.70 15.02 31.00
C GLY A 249 29.75 13.50 30.89
N HIS A 250 28.64 12.85 30.49
CA HIS A 250 28.62 11.42 30.18
C HIS A 250 28.86 11.17 28.70
N ASP A 251 29.73 10.21 28.37
CA ASP A 251 29.97 9.82 26.98
C ASP A 251 28.73 9.08 26.41
N PRO A 252 28.08 9.59 25.33
CA PRO A 252 26.94 8.94 24.71
C PRO A 252 27.26 7.55 24.13
N GLN A 253 28.52 7.19 23.90
CA GLN A 253 28.90 5.84 23.42
C GLN A 253 28.79 4.76 24.52
N GLU A 254 28.88 5.13 25.80
CA GLU A 254 28.74 4.19 26.93
C GLU A 254 27.28 3.81 27.23
N LEU A 255 26.33 4.53 26.63
CA LEU A 255 24.91 4.43 26.93
C LEU A 255 24.16 3.61 25.86
N VAL A 256 23.07 2.94 26.27
CA VAL A 256 22.18 2.21 25.35
C VAL A 256 21.24 3.21 24.61
N LEU A 257 21.82 4.09 23.78
CA LEU A 257 21.08 5.13 23.05
C LEU A 257 20.83 4.71 21.60
N ASN A 258 19.67 4.09 21.35
CA ASN A 258 19.18 3.76 20.01
C ASN A 258 17.68 4.14 19.93
N PRO A 259 17.20 4.74 18.81
CA PRO A 259 15.78 4.99 18.59
C PRO A 259 14.88 3.79 18.88
N GLU A 260 15.33 2.58 18.55
CA GLU A 260 14.57 1.35 18.79
C GLU A 260 14.51 0.99 20.28
N SER A 261 15.60 1.19 21.03
CA SER A 261 15.60 1.01 22.49
C SER A 261 14.60 1.95 23.18
N ILE A 262 14.55 3.21 22.73
CA ILE A 262 13.57 4.20 23.24
C ILE A 262 12.13 3.77 22.89
N ARG A 263 11.91 3.27 21.67
CA ARG A 263 10.60 2.75 21.26
C ARG A 263 10.15 1.57 22.12
N GLN A 264 11.05 0.62 22.37
CA GLN A 264 10.78 -0.53 23.22
C GLN A 264 10.55 -0.13 24.68
N ALA A 265 11.33 0.80 25.23
CA ALA A 265 11.13 1.31 26.58
C ALA A 265 9.77 1.99 26.74
N ARG A 266 9.36 2.82 25.76
CA ARG A 266 8.00 3.42 25.73
C ARG A 266 6.90 2.37 25.64
N ALA A 267 7.07 1.35 24.79
CA ALA A 267 6.08 0.29 24.68
C ALA A 267 5.93 -0.49 26.00
N LYS A 268 7.04 -0.80 26.67
CA LYS A 268 7.04 -1.42 28.00
C LYS A 268 6.35 -0.53 29.02
N TYR A 269 6.72 0.75 29.09
CA TYR A 269 6.12 1.73 30.00
C TYR A 269 4.62 1.90 29.78
N ARG A 270 4.15 1.97 28.53
CA ARG A 270 2.70 2.01 28.23
C ARG A 270 2.00 0.73 28.65
N SER A 271 2.64 -0.43 28.48
CA SER A 271 2.07 -1.70 28.92
C SER A 271 1.99 -1.80 30.44
N THR A 272 2.99 -1.31 31.18
CA THR A 272 2.95 -1.29 32.65
C THR A 272 1.89 -0.29 33.12
N LEU A 273 1.92 0.93 32.59
CA LEU A 273 0.94 1.96 32.90
C LEU A 273 -0.51 1.50 32.63
N ALA A 274 -0.75 0.78 31.54
CA ALA A 274 -2.07 0.24 31.24
C ALA A 274 -2.51 -0.85 32.24
N LYS A 275 -1.58 -1.68 32.74
CA LYS A 275 -1.87 -2.66 33.80
C LYS A 275 -2.19 -1.95 35.11
N ASP A 276 -1.35 -0.98 35.48
CA ASP A 276 -1.52 -0.20 36.72
C ASP A 276 -2.85 0.56 36.71
N ILE A 277 -3.21 1.18 35.57
CA ILE A 277 -4.52 1.81 35.39
C ILE A 277 -5.62 0.77 35.53
N LYS A 278 -5.51 -0.39 34.87
CA LYS A 278 -6.55 -1.44 34.94
C LYS A 278 -6.77 -1.96 36.36
N GLU A 279 -5.70 -2.10 37.14
CA GLU A 279 -5.76 -2.56 38.53
C GLU A 279 -6.30 -1.46 39.46
N THR A 280 -5.91 -0.21 39.24
CA THR A 280 -6.34 0.94 40.06
C THR A 280 -7.76 1.40 39.71
N PHE A 281 -8.21 1.19 38.47
CA PHE A 281 -9.46 1.73 37.94
C PHE A 281 -10.66 0.87 38.35
N SER A 282 -11.20 1.17 39.53
CA SER A 282 -12.45 0.61 40.04
C SER A 282 -13.50 1.72 40.21
N PRO A 283 -14.31 2.02 39.17
CA PRO A 283 -15.30 3.09 39.27
C PRO A 283 -16.50 2.66 40.12
N LEU A 284 -16.94 3.51 41.06
CA LEU A 284 -18.16 3.29 41.85
C LEU A 284 -19.45 3.33 41.01
N THR A 285 -19.43 4.04 39.88
CA THR A 285 -20.60 4.26 39.02
C THR A 285 -20.39 3.67 37.63
N PRO A 286 -21.45 3.18 36.96
CA PRO A 286 -21.33 2.71 35.58
C PRO A 286 -20.93 3.87 34.65
N LEU A 287 -19.83 3.68 33.92
CA LEU A 287 -19.30 4.63 32.95
C LEU A 287 -19.59 4.16 31.52
N THR A 288 -19.83 5.11 30.62
CA THR A 288 -19.99 4.86 29.18
C THR A 288 -18.79 5.44 28.43
N VAL A 289 -18.18 4.65 27.56
CA VAL A 289 -17.09 5.11 26.69
C VAL A 289 -17.69 5.65 25.39
N HIS A 290 -17.47 6.93 25.09
CA HIS A 290 -17.84 7.55 23.82
C HIS A 290 -16.88 7.11 22.70
N TRP A 291 -17.31 7.14 21.44
CA TRP A 291 -16.50 6.70 20.28
C TRP A 291 -15.19 7.50 20.11
N ASP A 292 -15.16 8.76 20.56
CA ASP A 292 -13.97 9.63 20.61
C ASP A 292 -13.03 9.30 21.81
N GLY A 293 -13.25 8.19 22.52
CA GLY A 293 -12.43 7.73 23.64
C GLY A 293 -12.67 8.45 24.98
N LYS A 294 -13.64 9.36 25.06
CA LYS A 294 -14.02 10.05 26.29
C LYS A 294 -14.84 9.15 27.20
N ILE A 295 -14.53 9.14 28.49
CA ILE A 295 -15.29 8.43 29.52
C ILE A 295 -16.37 9.38 30.05
N LEU A 296 -17.64 8.99 29.94
CA LEU A 296 -18.79 9.75 30.38
C LEU A 296 -19.52 9.01 31.49
N LEU A 297 -20.13 9.74 32.42
CA LEU A 297 -21.06 9.14 33.36
C LEU A 297 -22.29 8.62 32.61
N ARG A 298 -22.74 7.41 32.93
CA ARG A 298 -24.00 6.89 32.40
C ARG A 298 -25.15 7.61 33.10
N THR A 299 -25.67 8.68 32.48
CA THR A 299 -26.93 9.30 32.90
C THR A 299 -28.06 8.29 32.66
N MET A 300 -28.54 7.68 33.74
CA MET A 300 -29.81 6.96 33.74
C MET A 300 -30.93 8.01 33.64
N ALA A 301 -31.77 7.87 32.61
CA ALA A 301 -33.02 8.60 32.37
C ALA A 301 -32.95 10.04 31.81
N LEU A 302 -33.52 10.23 30.61
CA LEU A 302 -34.74 11.02 30.38
C LEU A 302 -35.32 10.67 29.00
N ALA A 303 -36.65 10.62 28.95
CA ALA A 303 -37.54 9.93 27.99
C ALA A 303 -37.29 10.14 26.48
N PRO A 304 -37.72 9.18 25.61
CA PRO A 304 -37.65 9.34 24.16
C PRO A 304 -38.51 10.52 23.68
N LYS A 305 -37.88 11.49 23.00
CA LYS A 305 -38.57 12.56 22.28
C LYS A 305 -39.50 11.95 21.23
N THR A 306 -40.81 12.17 21.38
CA THR A 306 -41.82 11.89 20.36
C THR A 306 -41.49 12.65 19.08
N ARG A 307 -41.32 11.94 17.95
CA ARG A 307 -41.15 12.55 16.62
C ARG A 307 -42.48 13.14 16.16
N HIS A 308 -42.51 14.44 15.84
CA HIS A 308 -43.64 15.04 15.12
C HIS A 308 -43.66 14.60 13.65
N PRO A 309 -44.84 14.37 13.03
CA PRO A 309 -44.93 14.01 11.62
C PRO A 309 -44.70 15.24 10.73
N CYS A 310 -43.80 15.11 9.77
CA CYS A 310 -43.55 16.09 8.72
C CYS A 310 -44.64 16.03 7.63
N HIS A 311 -45.38 17.12 7.46
CA HIS A 311 -46.33 17.28 6.35
C HIS A 311 -45.59 17.36 5.00
N ARG A 312 -45.88 16.38 4.15
CA ARG A 312 -45.45 16.31 2.74
C ARG A 312 -46.34 17.24 1.90
N ARG A 313 -45.87 18.45 1.56
CA ARG A 313 -46.53 19.28 0.53
C ARG A 313 -46.22 18.70 -0.84
N ARG A 314 -47.27 18.22 -1.52
CA ARG A 314 -47.25 17.83 -2.94
C ARG A 314 -47.60 19.08 -3.77
N SER A 315 -46.78 19.30 -4.79
CA SER A 315 -46.94 20.27 -5.88
C SER A 315 -48.24 20.07 -6.66
N GLY A 316 -48.89 21.16 -7.08
CA GLY A 316 -49.98 21.12 -8.06
C GLY A 316 -50.58 22.49 -8.34
N GLU A 317 -50.38 22.96 -9.57
CA GLU A 317 -51.28 23.80 -10.38
C GLU A 317 -51.59 25.25 -9.96
N ALA A 318 -51.04 26.16 -10.77
CA ALA A 318 -51.63 27.47 -11.05
C ALA A 318 -52.77 27.33 -12.07
N PRO A 319 -53.80 28.19 -11.98
CA PRO A 319 -54.49 28.61 -13.18
C PRO A 319 -54.54 30.13 -13.35
N ARG A 320 -54.55 30.46 -14.64
CA ARG A 320 -54.54 31.73 -15.36
C ARG A 320 -55.66 32.70 -14.95
N SER A 321 -55.36 34.00 -15.04
CA SER A 321 -56.33 35.09 -15.15
C SER A 321 -57.21 34.95 -16.40
N PRO A 322 -58.40 35.57 -16.39
CA PRO A 322 -58.66 36.58 -17.41
C PRO A 322 -59.32 37.87 -16.88
N GLU A 323 -59.11 38.90 -17.68
CA GLU A 323 -59.60 40.28 -17.65
C GLU A 323 -61.12 40.48 -17.54
N THR A 324 -61.46 41.56 -16.80
CA THR A 324 -62.39 42.65 -17.15
C THR A 324 -63.88 42.33 -17.40
N ALA A 325 -64.77 42.83 -16.52
CA ALA A 325 -65.75 43.88 -16.84
C ALA A 325 -66.83 44.07 -15.75
N LEU A 326 -66.91 45.32 -15.26
CA LEU A 326 -68.13 46.14 -15.09
C LEU A 326 -69.23 45.81 -14.04
N ARG A 327 -69.49 46.87 -13.25
CA ARG A 327 -70.78 47.45 -12.77
C ARG A 327 -71.16 47.26 -11.29
N ASN A 328 -71.28 48.44 -10.65
CA ASN A 328 -72.36 48.93 -9.77
C ASN A 328 -72.65 48.06 -8.52
N TRP A 329 -72.55 48.52 -7.28
CA TRP A 329 -72.95 49.79 -6.64
C TRP A 329 -71.96 50.10 -5.51
#